data_AF-A0A6L3SU62-F1
#
_entry.id   AF-A0A6L3SU62-F1
#
_cell.length_a   1.000
_cell.length_b   1.000
_cell.length_c   1.000
_cell.angle_alpha   90.00
_cell.angle_beta   90.00
_cell.angle_gamma   90.00
#
_symmetry.space_group_name_H-M   'P 1'
#
loop_
_entity.id
_entity.type
_entity.pdbx_description
1 polymer ?
#
loop_
_entity_poly.entity_id
_entity_poly.type
_entity_poly.pdbx_seq_one_letter_code
_entity_poly.pdbx_strand_id
1 'polypeptide(L)' 'MPSKAAWVMSESDTFDLLNAIDQRLATARLDEQQHSVLVRLRSLLEDDPHAPCEREIMPLTEMG' A
#
# COMPACT_ATOMS: atom_id res chain seq x y z
N MET A 1 13.74 20.16 -13.14
CA MET A 1 12.50 19.38 -12.95
C MET A 1 12.08 19.57 -11.50
N PRO A 2 10.84 19.93 -11.16
CA PRO A 2 10.45 20.03 -9.76
C PRO A 2 10.44 18.61 -9.18
N SER A 3 11.40 18.30 -8.33
CA SER A 3 11.41 17.06 -7.56
C SER A 3 10.14 17.03 -6.73
N LYS A 4 9.23 16.11 -7.06
CA LYS A 4 8.02 15.82 -6.29
C LYS A 4 8.48 15.62 -4.85
N ALA A 5 8.08 16.51 -3.95
CA ALA A 5 8.43 16.38 -2.55
C ALA A 5 7.90 15.03 -2.07
N ALA A 6 8.81 14.09 -1.86
CA ALA A 6 8.53 12.82 -1.23
C ALA A 6 8.38 13.13 0.26
N TRP A 7 7.22 13.65 0.64
CA TRP A 7 6.86 13.80 2.03
C TRP A 7 6.75 12.38 2.60
N VAL A 8 7.78 11.97 3.35
CA VAL A 8 7.76 10.72 4.10
C VAL A 8 6.78 10.90 5.24
N MET A 9 5.73 10.10 5.24
CA MET A 9 4.78 10.04 6.37
C MET A 9 5.47 9.34 7.53
N SER A 10 5.29 9.85 8.76
CA SER A 10 5.86 9.18 9.94
C SER A 10 5.19 7.81 10.14
N GLU A 11 5.87 6.89 10.80
CA GLU A 11 5.30 5.58 11.16
C GLU A 11 4.02 5.74 12.00
N SER A 12 4.00 6.69 12.94
CA SER A 12 2.81 7.02 13.73
C SER A 12 1.65 7.51 12.87
N ASP A 13 1.91 8.42 11.93
CA ASP A 13 0.88 8.92 11.00
C ASP A 13 0.33 7.80 10.11
N THR A 14 1.19 6.86 9.72
CA THR A 14 0.82 5.66 8.94
C THR A 14 -0.09 4.75 9.75
N PHE A 15 0.26 4.51 11.01
CA PHE A 15 -0.54 3.72 11.94
C PHE A 15 -1.92 4.35 12.21
N ASP A 16 -1.96 5.65 12.51
CA ASP A 16 -3.21 6.38 12.74
C ASP A 16 -4.11 6.35 11.50
N LEU A 17 -3.52 6.50 10.31
CA LEU A 17 -4.27 6.43 9.05
C LEU A 17 -4.83 5.03 8.78
N LEU A 18 -4.03 3.98 8.99
CA LEU A 18 -4.49 2.59 8.87
C LEU A 18 -5.65 2.31 9.83
N ASN A 19 -5.54 2.74 11.08
CA ASN A 19 -6.60 2.57 12.08
C ASN A 19 -7.88 3.33 11.69
N ALA A 20 -7.76 4.56 11.17
CA ALA A 20 -8.91 5.33 10.69
C ALA A 20 -9.61 4.66 9.48
N ILE A 21 -8.84 4.06 8.56
CA ILE A 21 -9.38 3.30 7.42
C ILE A 21 -10.14 2.07 7.92
N ASP A 22 -9.55 1.30 8.84
CA ASP A 22 -10.15 0.07 9.37
C ASP A 22 -11.46 0.37 10.11
N GLN A 23 -11.46 1.39 10.98
CA GLN A 23 -12.68 1.87 11.63
C GLN A 23 -13.76 2.27 10.63
N ARG A 24 -13.38 2.93 9.52
CA ARG A 24 -14.35 3.37 8.51
C ARG A 24 -14.91 2.21 7.71
N LEU A 25 -14.09 1.22 7.36
CA LEU A 25 -14.54 -0.03 6.73
C LEU A 25 -15.49 -0.82 7.63
N ALA A 26 -15.25 -0.84 8.94
CA ALA A 26 -16.06 -1.58 9.90
C ALA A 26 -17.40 -0.90 10.26
N THR A 27 -17.45 0.44 10.24
CA THR A 27 -18.57 1.20 10.84
C THR A 27 -19.45 1.92 9.83
N ALA A 28 -18.94 2.28 8.65
CA ALA A 28 -19.71 3.08 7.70
C ALA A 28 -20.47 2.18 6.69
N ARG A 29 -21.70 2.56 6.36
CA ARG A 29 -22.37 2.06 5.14
C ARG A 29 -21.71 2.73 3.93
N LEU A 30 -20.66 2.10 3.44
CA LEU A 30 -19.91 2.53 2.27
C LEU A 30 -20.53 1.92 1.01
N ASP A 31 -20.60 2.69 -0.06
CA ASP A 31 -20.88 2.15 -1.38
C ASP A 31 -19.69 1.31 -1.87
N GLU A 32 -19.93 0.38 -2.81
CA GLU A 32 -18.88 -0.55 -3.29
C GLU A 32 -17.62 0.17 -3.78
N GLN A 33 -17.78 1.31 -4.44
CA GLN A 33 -16.65 2.13 -4.88
C GLN A 33 -15.83 2.67 -3.70
N GLN A 34 -16.49 3.16 -2.64
CA GLN A 34 -15.82 3.71 -1.48
C GLN A 34 -15.10 2.62 -0.68
N HIS A 35 -15.74 1.47 -0.52
CA HIS A 35 -15.14 0.29 0.11
C HIS A 35 -13.90 -0.16 -0.66
N SER A 36 -13.99 -0.29 -1.98
CA SER A 36 -12.86 -0.67 -2.84
C SER A 36 -11.68 0.30 -2.75
N VAL A 37 -11.96 1.61 -2.71
CA VAL A 37 -10.93 2.64 -2.55
C VAL A 37 -10.22 2.52 -1.20
N LEU A 38 -10.96 2.34 -0.11
CA LEU A 38 -10.39 2.23 1.23
C LEU A 38 -9.56 0.96 1.41
N VAL A 39 -10.01 -0.18 0.85
CA VAL A 39 -9.23 -1.42 0.84
C VAL A 39 -7.93 -1.25 0.07
N ARG A 40 -7.97 -0.59 -1.10
CA ARG A 40 -6.75 -0.30 -1.88
C ARG A 40 -5.80 0.64 -1.13
N LEU A 41 -6.34 1.67 -0.49
CA LEU A 41 -5.54 2.63 0.28
C LEU A 41 -4.84 1.95 1.46
N ARG A 42 -5.56 1.07 2.17
CA ARG A 42 -5.01 0.25 3.24
C ARG A 42 -3.85 -0.61 2.74
N SER A 43 -4.07 -1.33 1.63
CA SER A 43 -3.02 -2.15 1.01
C SER A 43 -1.79 -1.33 0.63
N LEU A 44 -1.93 -0.12 0.12
CA LEU A 44 -0.78 0.73 -0.24
C LEU A 44 0.01 1.26 0.96
N LEU A 45 -0.62 1.31 2.14
CA LEU A 45 0.02 1.73 3.39
C LEU A 45 0.63 0.53 4.14
N GLU A 46 0.08 -0.67 3.94
CA GLU A 46 0.63 -1.94 4.44
C GLU A 46 1.74 -2.50 3.52
N ASP A 47 1.68 -2.24 2.21
CA ASP A 47 2.74 -2.59 1.26
C ASP A 47 3.94 -1.71 1.56
N ASP A 48 4.89 -2.29 2.29
CA ASP A 48 6.16 -1.68 2.56
C ASP A 48 6.84 -1.33 1.22
N PRO A 49 7.16 -0.05 0.93
CA PRO A 49 7.84 0.32 -0.31
C PRO A 49 9.25 -0.31 -0.39
N HIS A 50 9.74 -0.94 0.68
CA HIS A 50 10.98 -1.72 0.71
C HIS A 50 10.79 -3.22 0.52
N ALA A 51 9.59 -3.76 0.26
CA ALA A 51 9.50 -5.14 -0.21
C ALA A 51 10.21 -5.19 -1.57
N PRO A 52 11.43 -5.77 -1.69
CA PRO A 52 11.99 -5.99 -2.99
C PRO A 52 10.95 -6.80 -3.74
N CYS A 53 10.56 -6.31 -4.90
CA CYS A 53 9.84 -7.08 -5.88
C CYS A 53 10.76 -8.28 -6.16
N GLU A 54 10.58 -9.38 -5.41
CA GLU A 54 11.09 -10.70 -5.72
C GLU A 54 10.32 -11.16 -6.96
N ARG A 55 10.53 -10.44 -8.05
CA ARG A 55 10.23 -10.86 -9.40
C ARG A 55 11.30 -11.88 -9.69
N GLU A 56 11.07 -13.07 -9.14
CA GLU A 56 11.63 -14.35 -9.48
C GLU A 56 12.52 -14.26 -10.72
N ILE A 57 13.81 -13.99 -10.51
CA ILE A 57 14.81 -14.19 -11.53
C ILE A 57 14.97 -15.72 -11.54
N MET A 58 14.09 -16.40 -12.27
CA MET A 58 14.30 -17.81 -12.60
C MET A 58 15.72 -17.92 -13.16
N PRO A 59 16.58 -18.81 -12.64
CA PRO A 59 17.88 -19.02 -13.26
C PRO A 59 17.63 -19.49 -14.69
N LEU A 60 18.24 -18.78 -15.66
CA LEU A 60 18.38 -19.32 -17.01
C LEU A 60 19.06 -20.68 -16.85
N THR A 61 18.29 -21.76 -16.97
CA THR A 61 18.84 -23.08 -17.22
C THR A 61 19.60 -22.97 -18.53
N GLU A 62 20.92 -22.98 -18.39
CA GLU A 62 21.89 -23.20 -19.44
C GLU A 62 21.47 -24.47 -20.22
N MET A 63 20.92 -24.27 -21.42
CA MET A 63 20.78 -25.32 -22.42
C MET A 63 21.52 -24.82 -23.66
N GLY A 64 22.79 -25.24 -23.76
CA GLY A 64 23.68 -25.01 -24.88
C GLY A 64 24.98 -25.80 -24.70
#